data_AF-A0AAW5F4V2-F1
#
_entry.id   AF-A0AAW5F4V2-F1
#
_cell.length_a   1.000
_cell.length_b   1.000
_cell.length_c   1.000
_cell.angle_alpha   90.00
_cell.angle_beta   90.00
_cell.angle_gamma   90.00
#
_symmetry.space_group_name_H-M   'P 1'
#
loop_
_entity.id
_entity.type
_entity.pdbx_description
1 polymer ?
#
loop_
_entity_poly.entity_id
_entity_poly.type
_entity_poly.pdbx_seq_one_letter_code
_entity_poly.pdbx_strand_id
1 'polypeptide(L)'
;MIAYKGFLPGLICRGYQFRMGLNVTEKANCAHNGFHCAEDPLDCLRYYGDINHAEYYIVDAGGDIDEDGVDSKISCTELTILKRLTKKELFLHGLAFMADHPKRKWNSNIKADKAEAWNGYAAVRGADPIAKGTRNGDVLAFAKEDGTTGGIQQIVVAEIDGKTLQPGIWYGVELEKRMVN
;
A
#
# COMPACT_ATOMS: atom_id res chain seq x y z
N MET A 1 9.97 -9.57 -12.13
CA MET A 1 8.73 -8.78 -12.10
C MET A 1 8.75 -7.89 -10.86
N ILE A 2 8.50 -6.57 -11.03
CA ILE A 2 8.41 -5.67 -9.86
C ILE A 2 7.18 -6.00 -9.03
N ALA A 3 7.40 -6.17 -7.73
CA ALA A 3 6.38 -6.45 -6.73
C ALA A 3 6.74 -5.75 -5.40
N TYR A 4 5.92 -5.98 -4.39
CA TYR A 4 6.05 -5.38 -3.07
C TYR A 4 6.04 -6.44 -1.99
N LYS A 5 6.82 -6.23 -0.94
CA LYS A 5 6.87 -7.17 0.19
C LYS A 5 6.93 -6.43 1.52
N GLY A 6 6.05 -6.85 2.44
CA GLY A 6 6.13 -6.52 3.85
C GLY A 6 7.04 -7.48 4.63
N PHE A 7 7.69 -6.95 5.66
CA PHE A 7 8.53 -7.68 6.60
C PHE A 7 8.30 -7.18 8.04
N LEU A 8 8.65 -8.01 9.02
CA LEU A 8 8.97 -7.52 10.37
C LEU A 8 10.28 -6.72 10.32
N PRO A 9 10.56 -5.87 11.33
CA PRO A 9 11.80 -5.12 11.41
C PRO A 9 13.05 -5.97 11.16
N GLY A 10 13.96 -5.47 10.34
CA GLY A 10 15.20 -6.18 10.01
C GLY A 10 15.04 -7.25 8.93
N LEU A 11 14.09 -7.07 7.99
CA LEU A 11 13.87 -7.95 6.84
C LEU A 11 13.46 -9.39 7.20
N ILE A 12 12.66 -9.56 8.26
CA ILE A 12 12.27 -10.87 8.77
C ILE A 12 10.87 -11.27 8.27
N CYS A 13 10.74 -12.47 7.72
CA CYS A 13 9.46 -13.09 7.36
C CYS A 13 9.45 -14.55 7.82
N ARG A 14 8.53 -14.90 8.74
CA ARG A 14 8.33 -16.27 9.25
C ARG A 14 9.62 -16.98 9.70
N GLY A 15 10.52 -16.25 10.38
CA GLY A 15 11.80 -16.79 10.88
C GLY A 15 12.94 -16.81 9.87
N TYR A 16 12.68 -16.53 8.59
CA TYR A 16 13.71 -16.30 7.60
C TYR A 16 14.12 -14.82 7.61
N GLN A 17 15.43 -14.57 7.69
CA GLN A 17 16.00 -13.23 7.58
C GLN A 17 16.51 -12.99 6.16
N PHE A 18 15.87 -12.07 5.45
CA PHE A 18 16.28 -11.66 4.12
C PHE A 18 17.45 -10.68 4.19
N ARG A 19 18.17 -10.55 3.08
CA ARG A 19 19.17 -9.51 2.85
C ARG A 19 18.77 -8.65 1.65
N MET A 20 19.26 -7.41 1.63
CA MET A 20 19.21 -6.58 0.42
C MET A 20 19.87 -7.32 -0.76
N GLY A 21 19.33 -7.18 -1.96
CA GLY A 21 19.72 -7.99 -3.12
C GLY A 21 19.03 -9.36 -3.16
N LEU A 22 19.66 -10.32 -3.83
CA LEU A 22 19.06 -11.62 -4.15
C LEU A 22 18.95 -12.56 -2.93
N ASN A 23 17.76 -13.11 -2.77
CA ASN A 23 17.43 -14.21 -1.87
C ASN A 23 16.81 -15.34 -2.69
N VAL A 24 17.15 -16.59 -2.37
CA VAL A 24 16.66 -17.77 -3.11
C VAL A 24 16.01 -18.79 -2.18
N THR A 25 15.03 -19.52 -2.70
CA THR A 25 14.35 -20.64 -2.06
C THR A 25 14.06 -21.74 -3.09
N GLU A 26 13.84 -22.97 -2.63
CA GLU A 26 13.79 -24.14 -3.51
C GLU A 26 12.52 -24.25 -4.35
N LYS A 27 11.39 -23.71 -3.87
CA LYS A 27 10.07 -23.88 -4.51
C LYS A 27 9.23 -22.62 -4.38
N ALA A 28 8.40 -22.37 -5.38
CA ALA A 28 7.31 -21.40 -5.33
C ALA A 28 5.98 -22.15 -5.33
N ASN A 29 5.19 -21.96 -4.28
CA ASN A 29 3.80 -22.43 -4.21
C ASN A 29 2.98 -21.42 -3.42
N CYS A 30 2.14 -20.67 -4.12
CA CYS A 30 1.42 -19.54 -3.58
C CYS A 30 0.55 -19.90 -2.35
N ALA A 31 0.05 -21.14 -2.29
CA ALA A 31 -0.73 -21.66 -1.17
C ALA A 31 0.13 -22.10 0.04
N HIS A 32 1.38 -22.51 -0.16
CA HIS A 32 2.14 -23.24 0.86
C HIS A 32 3.56 -22.74 1.14
N ASN A 33 4.35 -22.39 0.11
CA ASN A 33 5.78 -22.12 0.26
C ASN A 33 6.32 -21.12 -0.78
N GLY A 34 7.63 -20.89 -0.73
CA GLY A 34 8.31 -19.88 -1.53
C GLY A 34 8.26 -18.49 -0.91
N PHE A 35 8.82 -17.51 -1.61
CA PHE A 35 8.86 -16.15 -1.13
C PHE A 35 7.66 -15.36 -1.64
N HIS A 36 6.73 -15.09 -0.72
CA HIS A 36 5.53 -14.32 -1.04
C HIS A 36 5.80 -12.82 -1.14
N CYS A 37 5.27 -12.21 -2.19
CA CYS A 37 5.18 -10.77 -2.44
C CYS A 37 3.80 -10.44 -3.04
N ALA A 38 3.52 -9.17 -3.33
CA ALA A 38 2.25 -8.70 -3.87
C ALA A 38 2.48 -7.77 -5.06
N GLU A 39 1.67 -7.90 -6.12
CA GLU A 39 1.65 -6.93 -7.24
C GLU A 39 1.07 -5.58 -6.76
N ASP A 40 -0.05 -5.61 -6.03
CA ASP A 40 -0.63 -4.42 -5.38
C ASP A 40 0.12 -4.13 -4.07
N PRO A 41 0.79 -2.97 -3.93
CA PRO A 41 1.49 -2.60 -2.70
C PRO A 41 0.63 -2.70 -1.44
N LEU A 42 -0.65 -2.34 -1.52
CA LEU A 42 -1.53 -2.28 -0.36
C LEU A 42 -1.96 -3.66 0.13
N ASP A 43 -1.83 -4.71 -0.66
CA ASP A 43 -2.05 -6.09 -0.19
C ASP A 43 -1.00 -6.53 0.83
N CYS A 44 0.17 -5.88 0.88
CA CYS A 44 1.13 -6.09 1.96
C CYS A 44 0.52 -5.81 3.35
N LEU A 45 -0.43 -4.88 3.45
CA LEU A 45 -1.10 -4.52 4.71
C LEU A 45 -1.96 -5.64 5.28
N ARG A 46 -2.39 -6.60 4.45
CA ARG A 46 -3.15 -7.78 4.92
C ARG A 46 -2.29 -8.71 5.79
N TYR A 47 -1.00 -8.79 5.47
CA TYR A 47 -0.05 -9.67 6.15
C TYR A 47 0.78 -8.93 7.20
N TYR A 48 1.03 -7.63 6.95
CA TYR A 48 1.82 -6.74 7.77
C TYR A 48 1.02 -5.44 7.97
N GLY A 49 -0.01 -5.49 8.80
CA GLY A 49 -0.99 -4.39 8.93
C GLY A 49 -0.61 -3.27 9.91
N ASP A 50 0.31 -3.52 10.83
CA ASP A 50 0.86 -2.47 11.68
C ASP A 50 1.96 -1.72 10.92
N ILE A 51 1.57 -0.66 10.22
CA ILE A 51 2.47 0.11 9.35
C ILE A 51 3.60 0.84 10.12
N ASN A 52 3.48 0.95 11.45
CA ASN A 52 4.50 1.58 12.29
C ASN A 52 5.53 0.55 12.78
N HIS A 53 5.19 -0.73 12.77
CA HIS A 53 6.09 -1.82 13.13
C HIS A 53 6.66 -2.54 11.90
N ALA A 54 5.89 -2.64 10.81
CA ALA A 54 6.32 -3.33 9.61
C ALA A 54 7.24 -2.49 8.71
N GLU A 55 7.97 -3.18 7.83
CA GLU A 55 8.78 -2.56 6.79
C GLU A 55 8.31 -3.03 5.42
N TYR A 56 8.28 -2.14 4.43
CA TYR A 56 7.83 -2.44 3.08
C TYR A 56 8.91 -2.13 2.07
N TYR A 57 9.02 -2.98 1.05
CA TYR A 57 10.08 -2.88 0.06
C TYR A 57 9.52 -3.11 -1.34
N ILE A 58 10.10 -2.41 -2.31
CA ILE A 58 10.06 -2.82 -3.72
C ILE A 58 11.00 -4.01 -3.87
N VAL A 59 10.51 -5.05 -4.52
CA VAL A 59 11.25 -6.28 -4.81
C VAL A 59 11.12 -6.62 -6.29
N ASP A 60 12.08 -7.37 -6.82
CA ASP A 60 11.99 -8.01 -8.12
C ASP A 60 11.84 -9.53 -7.90
N ALA A 61 10.69 -10.06 -8.24
CA ALA A 61 10.36 -11.48 -8.18
C ALA A 61 10.80 -12.19 -9.48
N GLY A 62 11.57 -13.27 -9.34
CA GLY A 62 12.14 -14.04 -10.44
C GLY A 62 12.16 -15.54 -10.15
N GLY A 63 12.88 -16.28 -11.01
CA GLY A 63 12.85 -17.74 -11.02
C GLY A 63 11.46 -18.29 -11.33
N ASP A 64 11.13 -19.44 -10.75
CA ASP A 64 9.77 -19.98 -10.77
C ASP A 64 8.83 -19.05 -9.99
N ILE A 65 7.71 -18.71 -10.63
CA ILE A 65 6.66 -17.84 -10.10
C ILE A 65 5.33 -18.61 -10.12
N ASP A 66 4.59 -18.52 -9.02
CA ASP A 66 3.29 -19.15 -8.85
C ASP A 66 2.26 -18.16 -8.28
N GLU A 67 1.07 -18.13 -8.87
CA GLU A 67 -0.06 -17.26 -8.52
C GLU A 67 -1.28 -18.12 -8.20
N ASP A 68 -2.05 -17.78 -7.15
CA ASP A 68 -3.27 -18.54 -6.79
C ASP A 68 -4.56 -17.94 -7.37
N GLY A 69 -4.48 -16.78 -8.03
CA GLY A 69 -5.60 -16.07 -8.63
C GLY A 69 -6.63 -15.51 -7.64
N VAL A 70 -6.35 -15.55 -6.33
CA VAL A 70 -7.27 -15.09 -5.28
C VAL A 70 -7.14 -13.58 -5.05
N ASP A 71 -5.90 -13.10 -4.97
CA ASP A 71 -5.55 -11.68 -4.82
C ASP A 71 -4.26 -11.39 -5.60
N SER A 72 -3.57 -10.27 -5.31
CA SER A 72 -2.32 -9.93 -5.99
C SER A 72 -1.10 -10.66 -5.44
N LYS A 73 -1.28 -11.66 -4.56
CA LYS A 73 -0.19 -12.42 -3.94
C LYS A 73 0.47 -13.36 -4.95
N ILE A 74 1.79 -13.33 -4.91
CA ILE A 74 2.67 -14.08 -5.80
C ILE A 74 3.68 -14.80 -4.92
N SER A 75 4.02 -16.04 -5.26
CA SER A 75 5.18 -16.74 -4.69
C SER A 75 6.28 -16.88 -5.74
N CYS A 76 7.53 -16.71 -5.33
CA CYS A 76 8.69 -16.82 -6.21
C CYS A 76 9.83 -17.60 -5.56
N THR A 77 10.71 -18.17 -6.38
CA THR A 77 11.95 -18.83 -5.93
C THR A 77 13.11 -17.87 -5.80
N GLU A 78 13.12 -16.78 -6.57
CA GLU A 78 14.11 -15.71 -6.47
C GLU A 78 13.45 -14.39 -6.11
N LEU A 79 13.89 -13.76 -5.02
CA LEU A 79 13.39 -12.46 -4.58
C LEU A 79 14.55 -11.50 -4.35
N THR A 80 14.66 -10.50 -5.21
CA THR A 80 15.67 -9.45 -5.09
C THR A 80 15.07 -8.24 -4.40
N ILE A 81 15.57 -7.88 -3.22
CA ILE A 81 15.12 -6.69 -2.49
C ILE A 81 15.85 -5.46 -3.03
N LEU A 82 15.09 -4.48 -3.52
CA LEU A 82 15.62 -3.32 -4.24
C LEU A 82 15.68 -2.07 -3.38
N LYS A 83 14.55 -1.68 -2.78
CA LYS A 83 14.42 -0.40 -2.08
C LYS A 83 13.41 -0.49 -0.94
N ARG A 84 13.78 0.04 0.23
CA ARG A 84 12.84 0.28 1.33
C ARG A 84 11.93 1.46 1.01
N LEU A 85 10.63 1.28 1.24
CA LEU A 85 9.62 2.32 1.12
C LEU A 85 9.37 2.99 2.48
N THR A 86 9.20 4.31 2.45
CA THR A 86 8.50 5.04 3.51
C THR A 86 6.99 4.72 3.47
N LYS A 87 6.27 5.01 4.56
CA LYS A 87 4.80 4.86 4.59
C LYS A 87 4.13 5.64 3.45
N LYS A 88 4.56 6.89 3.21
CA LYS A 88 4.03 7.72 2.12
C LYS A 88 4.28 7.10 0.75
N GLU A 89 5.47 6.55 0.51
CA GLU A 89 5.76 5.89 -0.76
C GLU A 89 4.92 4.62 -0.92
N LEU A 90 4.72 3.80 0.12
CA LEU A 90 3.84 2.63 0.04
C LEU A 90 2.44 3.01 -0.46
N PHE A 91 1.83 4.03 0.15
CA PHE A 91 0.51 4.50 -0.27
C PHE A 91 0.53 5.13 -1.66
N LEU A 92 1.58 5.89 -2.01
CA LEU A 92 1.71 6.47 -3.34
C LEU A 92 1.76 5.39 -4.43
N HIS A 93 2.56 4.36 -4.23
CA HIS A 93 2.62 3.21 -5.14
C HIS A 93 1.26 2.49 -5.20
N GLY A 94 0.55 2.34 -4.08
CA GLY A 94 -0.78 1.74 -4.04
C GLY A 94 -1.83 2.53 -4.84
N LEU A 95 -1.83 3.86 -4.71
CA LEU A 95 -2.70 4.73 -5.49
C LEU A 95 -2.34 4.70 -6.98
N ALA A 96 -1.05 4.69 -7.32
CA ALA A 96 -0.58 4.58 -8.70
C ALA A 96 -0.98 3.24 -9.33
N PHE A 97 -0.84 2.13 -8.61
CA PHE A 97 -1.30 0.81 -9.05
C PHE A 97 -2.79 0.83 -9.41
N MET A 98 -3.64 1.44 -8.57
CA MET A 98 -5.07 1.56 -8.90
C MET A 98 -5.33 2.41 -10.15
N ALA A 99 -4.51 3.43 -10.41
CA ALA A 99 -4.64 4.29 -11.58
C ALA A 99 -4.22 3.55 -12.87
N ASP A 100 -3.14 2.78 -12.79
CA ASP A 100 -2.60 1.98 -13.91
C ASP A 100 -3.46 0.75 -14.21
N HIS A 101 -4.18 0.23 -13.20
CA HIS A 101 -4.98 -0.98 -13.31
C HIS A 101 -6.46 -0.74 -12.95
N PRO A 102 -7.19 0.14 -13.67
CA PRO A 102 -8.53 0.59 -13.28
C PRO A 102 -9.61 -0.51 -13.30
N LYS A 103 -9.33 -1.64 -13.95
CA LYS A 103 -10.21 -2.82 -14.02
C LYS A 103 -9.99 -3.83 -12.88
N ARG A 104 -8.91 -3.68 -12.09
CA ARG A 104 -8.68 -4.51 -10.91
C ARG A 104 -9.71 -4.15 -9.83
N LYS A 105 -10.06 -5.14 -9.01
CA LYS A 105 -10.91 -4.93 -7.84
C LYS A 105 -10.22 -3.96 -6.87
N TRP A 106 -10.99 -3.10 -6.22
CA TRP A 106 -10.45 -2.20 -5.21
C TRP A 106 -9.82 -2.97 -4.06
N ASN A 107 -8.67 -2.50 -3.61
CA ASN A 107 -8.02 -3.01 -2.42
C ASN A 107 -8.93 -2.77 -1.19
N SER A 108 -9.04 -3.74 -0.28
CA SER A 108 -9.90 -3.64 0.90
C SER A 108 -9.51 -2.53 1.88
N ASN A 109 -8.27 -2.02 1.76
CA ASN A 109 -7.75 -0.91 2.57
C ASN A 109 -8.20 0.47 2.05
N ILE A 110 -8.86 0.54 0.89
CA ILE A 110 -9.41 1.78 0.33
C ILE A 110 -10.87 1.95 0.73
N LYS A 111 -11.25 3.15 1.16
CA LYS A 111 -12.64 3.53 1.43
C LYS A 111 -13.20 4.41 0.32
N ALA A 112 -14.49 4.25 0.05
CA ALA A 112 -15.22 5.11 -0.89
C ALA A 112 -15.52 6.46 -0.23
N ASP A 113 -15.16 7.54 -0.93
CA ASP A 113 -15.45 8.96 -0.68
C ASP A 113 -14.96 9.58 0.65
N LYS A 114 -14.92 8.81 1.72
CA LYS A 114 -14.59 9.29 3.06
C LYS A 114 -13.81 8.26 3.86
N ALA A 115 -12.68 8.66 4.44
CA ALA A 115 -11.87 7.81 5.32
C ALA A 115 -11.37 8.55 6.56
N GLU A 116 -11.61 7.97 7.74
CA GLU A 116 -10.91 8.35 8.96
C GLU A 116 -9.76 7.39 9.21
N ALA A 117 -8.61 7.92 9.63
CA ALA A 117 -7.41 7.12 9.75
C ALA A 117 -7.57 6.06 10.84
N TRP A 118 -7.16 4.84 10.49
CA TRP A 118 -7.10 3.71 11.40
C TRP A 118 -5.79 2.97 11.15
N ASN A 119 -5.12 2.53 12.22
CA ASN A 119 -3.78 1.94 12.15
C ASN A 119 -2.75 2.79 11.38
N GLY A 120 -2.83 4.11 11.50
CA GLY A 120 -1.79 5.00 10.96
C GLY A 120 -2.06 5.54 9.55
N TYR A 121 -3.21 5.25 8.94
CA TYR A 121 -3.52 5.77 7.61
C TYR A 121 -5.03 5.88 7.34
N ALA A 122 -5.39 6.78 6.43
CA ALA A 122 -6.67 6.87 5.76
C ALA A 122 -6.42 6.86 4.24
N ALA A 123 -6.87 5.81 3.54
CA ALA A 123 -6.78 5.73 2.10
C ALA A 123 -8.20 5.77 1.49
N VAL A 124 -8.44 6.74 0.62
CA VAL A 124 -9.78 7.09 0.12
C VAL A 124 -9.77 7.25 -1.40
N ARG A 125 -10.86 6.83 -2.04
CA ARG A 125 -11.09 6.96 -3.47
C ARG A 125 -12.52 7.43 -3.74
N GLY A 126 -12.70 8.38 -4.65
CA GLY A 126 -14.03 8.91 -5.01
C GLY A 126 -13.94 10.20 -5.83
N ALA A 127 -15.08 10.77 -6.21
CA ALA A 127 -15.13 11.99 -7.04
C ALA A 127 -14.73 13.27 -6.29
N ASP A 128 -15.03 13.33 -4.99
CA ASP A 128 -14.61 14.40 -4.07
C ASP A 128 -14.15 13.79 -2.73
N PRO A 129 -13.03 13.05 -2.73
CA PRO A 129 -12.65 12.22 -1.60
C PRO A 129 -12.11 13.08 -0.46
N ILE A 130 -12.53 12.74 0.76
CA ILE A 130 -12.07 13.41 1.98
C ILE A 130 -11.47 12.43 2.98
N ALA A 131 -10.42 12.85 3.69
CA ALA A 131 -9.77 12.04 4.69
C ALA A 131 -9.41 12.84 5.95
N LYS A 132 -9.44 12.18 7.10
CA LYS A 132 -9.08 12.76 8.39
C LYS A 132 -8.09 11.86 9.10
N GLY A 133 -6.96 12.43 9.50
CA GLY A 133 -6.03 11.74 10.39
C GLY A 133 -6.38 11.98 11.85
N THR A 134 -6.00 11.05 12.72
CA THR A 134 -6.36 11.06 14.15
C THR A 134 -5.20 11.46 15.05
N ARG A 135 -3.97 11.39 14.54
CA ARG A 135 -2.72 11.72 15.25
C ARG A 135 -1.61 12.08 14.27
N ASN A 136 -0.54 12.67 14.79
CA ASN A 136 0.66 12.96 14.00
C ASN A 136 1.28 11.66 13.44
N GLY A 137 1.76 11.72 12.20
CA GLY A 137 2.33 10.59 11.48
C GLY A 137 1.30 9.67 10.80
N ASP A 138 -0.01 9.95 10.94
CA ASP A 138 -1.04 9.30 10.13
C ASP A 138 -0.90 9.74 8.66
N VAL A 139 -0.97 8.79 7.74
CA VAL A 139 -0.91 9.05 6.29
C VAL A 139 -2.32 9.29 5.75
N LEU A 140 -2.49 10.34 4.95
CA LEU A 140 -3.70 10.55 4.14
C LEU A 140 -3.37 10.24 2.68
N ALA A 141 -4.11 9.33 2.06
CA ALA A 141 -3.91 8.89 0.69
C ALA A 141 -5.21 9.04 -0.10
N PHE A 142 -5.19 9.86 -1.15
CA PHE A 142 -6.36 10.23 -1.93
C PHE A 142 -6.21 9.78 -3.37
N ALA A 143 -7.21 9.07 -3.90
CA ALA A 143 -7.41 8.86 -5.33
C ALA A 143 -8.69 9.57 -5.76
N LYS A 144 -8.55 10.75 -6.38
CA LYS A 144 -9.69 11.48 -6.92
C LYS A 144 -10.04 10.95 -8.30
N GLU A 145 -11.31 10.62 -8.47
CA GLU A 145 -11.87 10.14 -9.71
C GLU A 145 -12.49 11.27 -10.52
N ASP A 146 -12.50 11.09 -11.84
CA ASP A 146 -13.44 11.77 -12.72
C ASP A 146 -14.86 11.27 -12.42
N GLY A 147 -15.76 12.18 -12.06
CA GLY A 147 -17.14 11.82 -11.69
C GLY A 147 -17.99 11.20 -12.81
N THR A 148 -17.53 11.22 -14.07
CA THR A 148 -18.25 10.63 -15.21
C THR A 148 -17.68 9.27 -15.60
N THR A 149 -16.35 9.15 -15.66
CA THR A 149 -15.66 7.96 -16.17
C THR A 149 -15.21 7.01 -15.06
N GLY A 150 -15.11 7.48 -13.81
CA GLY A 150 -14.55 6.72 -12.69
C GLY A 150 -13.03 6.49 -12.77
N GLY A 151 -12.37 7.09 -13.77
CA GLY A 151 -10.91 7.03 -13.91
C GLY A 151 -10.23 7.94 -12.88
N ILE A 152 -9.09 7.51 -12.34
CA ILE A 152 -8.33 8.31 -11.38
C ILE A 152 -7.66 9.48 -12.13
N GLN A 153 -7.98 10.71 -11.72
CA GLN A 153 -7.44 11.95 -12.29
C GLN A 153 -6.26 12.51 -11.48
N GLN A 154 -6.26 12.26 -10.17
CA GLN A 154 -5.29 12.84 -9.26
C GLN A 154 -5.07 11.89 -8.09
N ILE A 155 -3.80 11.69 -7.74
CA ILE A 155 -3.39 10.98 -6.53
C ILE A 155 -2.59 11.91 -5.64
N VAL A 156 -2.89 11.92 -4.34
CA VAL A 156 -2.19 12.74 -3.36
C VAL A 156 -1.90 11.92 -2.12
N VAL A 157 -0.69 12.04 -1.58
CA VAL A 157 -0.31 11.44 -0.31
C VAL A 157 0.28 12.51 0.60
N ALA A 158 -0.26 12.63 1.80
CA ALA A 158 0.18 13.56 2.83
C ALA A 158 0.34 12.86 4.17
N GLU A 159 0.98 13.54 5.12
CA GLU A 159 1.13 13.05 6.49
C GLU A 159 0.66 14.15 7.45
N ILE A 160 -0.07 13.76 8.49
CA ILE A 160 -0.45 14.68 9.57
C ILE A 160 0.81 15.08 10.34
N ASP A 161 1.20 16.35 10.25
CA ASP A 161 2.41 16.88 10.87
C ASP A 161 2.14 17.68 12.17
N GLY A 162 0.87 17.94 12.48
CA GLY A 162 0.44 18.76 13.61
C GLY A 162 0.72 20.26 13.44
N LYS A 163 1.15 20.70 12.24
CA LYS A 163 1.48 22.09 11.92
C LYS A 163 0.62 22.60 10.76
N THR A 164 0.82 22.02 9.58
CA THR A 164 0.06 22.33 8.36
C THR A 164 -1.19 21.47 8.29
N LEU A 165 -1.05 20.18 8.61
CA LEU A 165 -2.13 19.21 8.68
C LEU A 165 -2.30 18.77 10.13
N GLN A 166 -3.46 19.06 10.70
CA GLN A 166 -3.76 18.83 12.10
C GLN A 166 -4.61 17.56 12.26
N PRO A 167 -4.37 16.77 13.33
CA PRO A 167 -5.26 15.69 13.70
C PRO A 167 -6.70 16.18 13.90
N GLY A 168 -7.68 15.33 13.61
CA GLY A 168 -9.10 15.61 13.83
C GLY A 168 -9.77 16.48 12.75
N ILE A 169 -9.03 16.92 11.73
CA ILE A 169 -9.55 17.75 10.64
C ILE A 169 -9.71 16.94 9.36
N TRP A 170 -10.85 17.12 8.68
CA TRP A 170 -11.09 16.56 7.36
C TRP A 170 -10.41 17.41 6.28
N TYR A 171 -9.71 16.75 5.38
CA TYR A 171 -8.99 17.35 4.26
C TYR A 171 -9.50 16.78 2.94
N GLY A 172 -9.54 17.63 1.91
CA GLY A 172 -9.74 17.23 0.52
C GLY A 172 -8.42 16.89 -0.18
N VAL A 173 -8.50 16.59 -1.48
CA VAL A 173 -7.32 16.24 -2.30
C VAL A 173 -6.32 17.39 -2.43
N GLU A 174 -6.76 18.66 -2.36
CA GLU A 174 -5.87 19.83 -2.38
C GLU A 174 -5.31 20.17 -0.98
N LEU A 175 -5.54 19.27 -0.01
CA LEU A 175 -5.13 19.41 1.39
C LEU A 175 -5.74 20.64 2.09
N GLU A 176 -6.84 21.13 1.55
CA GLU A 176 -7.68 22.15 2.14
C GLU A 176 -8.64 21.57 3.18
N LYS A 177 -8.95 22.35 4.22
CA LYS A 177 -9.88 21.91 5.27
C LYS A 177 -11.29 21.80 4.70
N ARG A 178 -11.98 20.70 5.00
CA ARG A 178 -13.36 20.44 4.60
C ARG A 178 -14.25 20.38 5.85
N MET A 179 -15.41 21.02 5.79
CA MET A 179 -16.44 20.81 6.80
C MET A 179 -17.29 19.61 6.39
N VAL A 180 -17.54 18.73 7.35
CA VAL A 180 -18.35 17.54 7.13
C VAL A 180 -19.48 17.59 8.13
N ASN A 181 -20.71 17.72 7.64
CA ASN A 181 -21.92 17.69 8.46
C ASN A 181 -22.26 16.25 8.87
#